data_AF-A0A2K9NGX9-F1
#
_entry.id   AF-A0A2K9NGX9-F1
#
_cell.length_a   1.000
_cell.length_b   1.000
_cell.length_c   1.000
_cell.angle_alpha   90.00
_cell.angle_beta   90.00
_cell.angle_gamma   90.00
#
_symmetry.space_group_name_H-M   'P 1'
#
loop_
_entity.id
_entity.type
_entity.pdbx_description
1 polymer ?
#
loop_
_entity_poly.entity_id
_entity_poly.type
_entity_poly.pdbx_seq_one_letter_code
_entity_poly.pdbx_strand_id
1 'polypeptide(L)'
;MTASQIMARHALSVEWVTLPEPARDAVRTFLLDTLGVGIAGARAPFAPEIGAVAQAWGGDGPAPVLGRGYRLSPPQAAFINAFQIHAQEFDCVHEVAVLHPLATILAAMMADTARQPLPVTGAAFGAALAAGVDIAVTLGLAAKTPLKFFRPATAGIFGCVAAMARLRRLDVDTTCDAFGHALAFASGTMQAHVEGKPGLPIQVAHAAQASLMALDLAMAGIPGTAGSIDGPFGYLAMFETATDLPPLLNRLGKDWRIAEVSHKPFPTGRAAHGGIVALQTLMRDHGVNAANLESLTYTAPPLIQRLVGRPLPAYPAALTANYARLCFAWLGAVVLTRGTVGLSDFAESRLSDPALHALGCRIKVVADDNPDPAAFTPGIAEAVLTDGRVVRAHIDSQLGSPMTPLSREQHLRKFRACLDFAGAADLADPLIQAIDNLQDQADMARLLRRAAGLSD
;
A
#
# COMPACT_ATOMS: atom_id res chain seq x y z
N MET A 1 -1.16 29.60 -12.10
CA MET A 1 -1.58 28.21 -12.38
C MET A 1 -2.15 27.65 -11.10
N THR A 2 -3.28 26.94 -11.16
CA THR A 2 -3.84 26.21 -10.01
C THR A 2 -2.95 25.01 -9.66
N ALA A 3 -3.09 24.44 -8.45
CA ALA A 3 -2.38 23.21 -8.11
C ALA A 3 -2.67 22.07 -9.10
N SER A 4 -3.93 21.92 -9.53
CA SER A 4 -4.34 20.91 -10.53
C SER A 4 -3.58 21.07 -11.85
N GLN A 5 -3.41 22.30 -12.36
CA GLN A 5 -2.66 22.58 -13.58
C GLN A 5 -1.17 22.26 -13.44
N ILE A 6 -0.56 22.57 -12.29
CA ILE A 6 0.86 22.27 -12.01
C ILE A 6 1.07 20.76 -11.96
N MET A 7 0.21 20.05 -11.24
CA MET A 7 0.27 18.58 -11.12
C MET A 7 0.04 17.88 -12.48
N ALA A 8 -0.94 18.34 -13.27
CA ALA A 8 -1.20 17.81 -14.60
C ALA A 8 0.02 18.00 -15.53
N ARG A 9 0.59 19.21 -15.57
CA ARG A 9 1.80 19.48 -16.37
C ARG A 9 2.98 18.62 -15.94
N HIS A 10 3.22 18.47 -14.64
CA HIS A 10 4.25 17.58 -14.13
C HIS A 10 4.03 16.15 -14.63
N ALA A 11 2.87 15.57 -14.33
CA ALA A 11 2.57 14.17 -14.66
C ALA A 11 2.74 13.86 -16.15
N LEU A 12 2.25 14.75 -17.02
CA LEU A 12 2.34 14.61 -18.48
C LEU A 12 3.76 14.81 -19.02
N SER A 13 4.65 15.48 -18.27
CA SER A 13 6.03 15.79 -18.69
C SER A 13 7.08 14.77 -18.26
N VAL A 14 6.77 13.90 -17.29
CA VAL A 14 7.71 12.88 -16.81
C VAL A 14 8.11 12.00 -17.99
N GLU A 15 9.35 11.54 -18.11
CA GLU A 15 9.78 10.59 -19.15
C GLU A 15 10.71 9.55 -18.54
N TRP A 16 10.63 8.29 -18.98
CA TRP A 16 11.44 7.21 -18.38
C TRP A 16 12.95 7.51 -18.43
N VAL A 17 13.39 8.08 -19.55
CA VAL A 17 14.79 8.41 -19.79
C VAL A 17 15.28 9.58 -18.92
N THR A 18 14.37 10.45 -18.47
CA THR A 18 14.70 11.60 -17.61
C THR A 18 14.60 11.29 -16.12
N LEU A 19 14.00 10.16 -15.74
CA LEU A 19 14.02 9.69 -14.36
C LEU A 19 15.47 9.38 -13.91
N PRO A 20 15.88 9.83 -12.71
CA PRO A 20 17.16 9.43 -12.15
C PRO A 20 17.15 7.93 -11.80
N GLU A 21 18.31 7.29 -11.79
CA GLU A 21 18.40 5.84 -11.58
C GLU A 21 17.71 5.34 -10.30
N PRO A 22 17.84 6.01 -9.13
CA PRO A 22 17.12 5.59 -7.93
C PRO A 22 15.59 5.54 -8.10
N ALA A 23 15.02 6.43 -8.91
CA ALA A 23 13.59 6.41 -9.19
C ALA A 23 13.22 5.24 -10.13
N ARG A 24 14.05 4.95 -11.16
CA ARG A 24 13.85 3.80 -12.04
C ARG A 24 13.94 2.46 -11.28
N ASP A 25 14.92 2.34 -10.39
CA ASP A 25 15.09 1.16 -9.55
C ASP A 25 13.94 0.97 -8.56
N ALA A 26 13.44 2.08 -7.98
CA ALA A 26 12.26 2.06 -7.14
C ALA A 26 10.99 1.65 -7.93
N VAL A 27 10.82 2.15 -9.17
CA VAL A 27 9.73 1.69 -10.07
C VAL A 27 9.79 0.18 -10.25
N ARG A 28 10.94 -0.39 -10.64
CA ARG A 28 11.08 -1.85 -10.86
C ARG A 28 10.79 -2.61 -9.57
N THR A 29 11.37 -2.16 -8.45
CA THR A 29 11.23 -2.80 -7.13
C THR A 29 9.78 -2.83 -6.67
N PHE A 30 9.09 -1.69 -6.67
CA PHE A 30 7.73 -1.60 -6.14
C PHE A 30 6.68 -2.11 -7.13
N LEU A 31 6.93 -2.08 -8.44
CA LEU A 31 6.08 -2.78 -9.41
C LEU A 31 6.10 -4.29 -9.16
N LEU A 32 7.29 -4.89 -9.01
CA LEU A 32 7.43 -6.31 -8.71
C LEU A 32 6.78 -6.68 -7.37
N ASP A 33 7.06 -5.90 -6.32
CA ASP A 33 6.48 -6.09 -4.99
C ASP A 33 4.94 -6.09 -5.04
N THR A 34 4.37 -5.06 -5.67
CA THR A 34 2.92 -4.85 -5.72
C THR A 34 2.24 -5.96 -6.53
N LEU A 35 2.84 -6.45 -7.63
CA LEU A 35 2.33 -7.60 -8.36
C LEU A 35 2.33 -8.87 -7.49
N GLY A 36 3.43 -9.13 -6.77
CA GLY A 36 3.52 -10.28 -5.87
C GLY A 36 2.46 -10.23 -4.77
N VAL A 37 2.34 -9.09 -4.09
CA VAL A 37 1.33 -8.87 -3.04
C VAL A 37 -0.09 -9.01 -3.62
N GLY A 38 -0.36 -8.47 -4.80
CA GLY A 38 -1.66 -8.60 -5.46
C GLY A 38 -2.01 -10.04 -5.84
N ILE A 39 -1.04 -10.85 -6.29
CA ILE A 39 -1.22 -12.28 -6.56
C ILE A 39 -1.51 -13.05 -5.26
N ALA A 40 -0.73 -12.81 -4.20
CA ALA A 40 -1.01 -13.38 -2.88
C ALA A 40 -2.40 -12.97 -2.36
N GLY A 41 -2.81 -11.74 -2.66
CA GLY A 41 -4.10 -11.13 -2.36
C GLY A 41 -5.32 -11.90 -2.86
N ALA A 42 -5.16 -12.74 -3.89
CA ALA A 42 -6.23 -13.64 -4.35
C ALA A 42 -6.70 -14.62 -3.26
N ARG A 43 -5.86 -14.87 -2.24
CA ARG A 43 -6.17 -15.69 -1.06
C ARG A 43 -6.43 -14.86 0.21
N ALA A 44 -6.63 -13.56 0.09
CA ALA A 44 -7.00 -12.73 1.24
C ALA A 44 -8.38 -13.11 1.80
N PRO A 45 -8.67 -12.82 3.09
CA PRO A 45 -10.02 -12.93 3.62
C PRO A 45 -11.02 -12.15 2.77
N PHE A 46 -12.22 -12.72 2.55
CA PHE A 46 -13.29 -12.17 1.71
C PHE A 46 -12.99 -12.07 0.20
N ALA A 47 -11.83 -12.56 -0.26
CA ALA A 47 -11.45 -12.47 -1.67
C ALA A 47 -12.44 -13.22 -2.61
N PRO A 48 -12.99 -14.41 -2.29
CA PRO A 48 -14.03 -15.04 -3.08
C PRO A 48 -15.33 -14.21 -3.18
N GLU A 49 -15.80 -13.67 -2.06
CA GLU A 49 -17.04 -12.89 -1.95
C GLU A 49 -16.93 -11.58 -2.72
N ILE A 50 -15.82 -10.87 -2.58
CA ILE A 50 -15.53 -9.66 -3.36
C ILE A 50 -15.47 -9.98 -4.86
N GLY A 51 -14.87 -11.11 -5.24
CA GLY A 51 -14.84 -11.57 -6.62
C GLY A 51 -16.23 -11.81 -7.19
N ALA A 52 -17.10 -12.49 -6.44
CA ALA A 52 -18.47 -12.77 -6.84
C ALA A 52 -19.30 -11.48 -7.00
N VAL A 53 -19.16 -10.52 -6.07
CA VAL A 53 -19.83 -9.22 -6.16
C VAL A 53 -19.39 -8.46 -7.41
N ALA A 54 -18.08 -8.38 -7.66
CA ALA A 54 -17.54 -7.67 -8.81
C ALA A 54 -17.96 -8.29 -10.16
N GLN A 55 -18.03 -9.63 -10.24
CA GLN A 55 -18.57 -10.36 -11.40
C GLN A 55 -20.07 -10.08 -11.61
N ALA A 56 -20.84 -9.92 -10.53
CA ALA A 56 -22.27 -9.61 -10.61
C ALA A 56 -22.56 -8.19 -11.11
N TRP A 57 -21.64 -7.23 -10.94
CA TRP A 57 -21.77 -5.87 -11.50
C TRP A 57 -21.71 -5.82 -13.04
N GLY A 58 -21.38 -6.94 -13.70
CA GLY A 58 -21.15 -7.04 -15.13
C GLY A 58 -19.94 -7.95 -15.41
N GLY A 59 -19.89 -8.59 -16.57
CA GLY A 59 -18.92 -9.65 -16.85
C GLY A 59 -18.36 -9.64 -18.27
N ASP A 60 -17.13 -10.13 -18.37
CA ASP A 60 -16.19 -10.14 -19.50
C ASP A 60 -15.65 -8.79 -19.97
N GLY A 61 -14.34 -8.76 -20.16
CA GLY A 61 -13.60 -7.59 -20.63
C GLY A 61 -12.12 -7.92 -20.82
N PRO A 62 -11.30 -6.94 -21.25
CA PRO A 62 -9.90 -7.20 -21.56
C PRO A 62 -9.00 -7.22 -20.32
N ALA A 63 -9.46 -6.69 -19.17
CA ALA A 63 -8.61 -6.38 -18.03
C ALA A 63 -8.34 -7.62 -17.16
N PRO A 64 -7.07 -8.00 -16.94
CA PRO A 64 -6.71 -9.20 -16.18
C PRO A 64 -6.89 -9.02 -14.67
N VAL A 65 -7.29 -10.08 -13.98
CA VAL A 65 -7.40 -10.14 -12.51
C VAL A 65 -6.25 -10.96 -11.92
N LEU A 66 -5.40 -10.33 -11.11
CA LEU A 66 -4.17 -10.91 -10.57
C LEU A 66 -4.45 -12.23 -9.85
N GLY A 67 -3.66 -13.26 -10.18
CA GLY A 67 -3.70 -14.57 -9.53
C GLY A 67 -5.00 -15.37 -9.71
N ARG A 68 -5.87 -15.04 -10.67
CA ARG A 68 -7.19 -15.70 -10.81
C ARG A 68 -7.51 -16.35 -12.14
N GLY A 69 -6.69 -16.15 -13.18
CA GLY A 69 -6.89 -16.80 -14.47
C GLY A 69 -8.15 -16.35 -15.23
N TYR A 70 -8.73 -15.19 -14.88
CA TYR A 70 -9.85 -14.60 -15.62
C TYR A 70 -9.69 -13.09 -15.82
N ARG A 71 -10.57 -12.52 -16.64
CA ARG A 71 -10.61 -11.09 -16.98
C ARG A 71 -11.99 -10.51 -16.66
N LEU A 72 -12.05 -9.20 -16.46
CA LEU A 72 -13.28 -8.45 -16.25
C LEU A 72 -13.27 -7.16 -17.06
N SER A 73 -14.37 -6.41 -16.99
CA SER A 73 -14.37 -5.02 -17.43
C SER A 73 -13.29 -4.23 -16.66
N PRO A 74 -12.66 -3.20 -17.27
CA PRO A 74 -11.57 -2.46 -16.65
C PRO A 74 -11.90 -1.91 -15.24
N PRO A 75 -13.05 -1.25 -14.99
CA PRO A 75 -13.38 -0.76 -13.64
C PRO A 75 -13.47 -1.86 -12.58
N GLN A 76 -14.01 -3.02 -12.94
CA GLN A 76 -14.15 -4.15 -12.00
C GLN A 76 -12.82 -4.86 -11.76
N ALA A 77 -11.99 -5.03 -12.80
CA ALA A 77 -10.66 -5.59 -12.64
C ALA A 77 -9.79 -4.68 -11.76
N ALA A 78 -9.88 -3.34 -11.93
CA ALA A 78 -9.21 -2.38 -11.06
C ALA A 78 -9.68 -2.52 -9.61
N PHE A 79 -10.99 -2.65 -9.37
CA PHE A 79 -11.55 -2.88 -8.03
C PHE A 79 -10.95 -4.13 -7.37
N ILE A 80 -11.02 -5.29 -8.04
CA ILE A 80 -10.49 -6.54 -7.46
C ILE A 80 -8.98 -6.45 -7.25
N ASN A 81 -8.22 -5.97 -8.24
CA ASN A 81 -6.76 -5.92 -8.13
C ASN A 81 -6.31 -5.01 -6.98
N ALA A 82 -6.93 -3.83 -6.82
CA ALA A 82 -6.63 -2.94 -5.70
C ALA A 82 -7.01 -3.54 -4.35
N PHE A 83 -8.16 -4.22 -4.25
CA PHE A 83 -8.51 -4.97 -3.05
C PHE A 83 -7.44 -6.02 -2.72
N GLN A 84 -7.06 -6.85 -3.69
CA GLN A 84 -6.09 -7.93 -3.50
C GLN A 84 -4.73 -7.40 -3.06
N ILE A 85 -4.26 -6.29 -3.66
CA ILE A 85 -2.98 -5.68 -3.29
C ILE A 85 -3.00 -5.18 -1.83
N HIS A 86 -4.10 -4.58 -1.37
CA HIS A 86 -4.12 -3.95 -0.04
C HIS A 86 -4.64 -4.85 1.09
N ALA A 87 -5.44 -5.89 0.79
CA ALA A 87 -6.20 -6.66 1.78
C ALA A 87 -5.36 -7.43 2.81
N GLN A 88 -4.06 -7.55 2.58
CA GLN A 88 -3.13 -8.26 3.46
C GLN A 88 -2.23 -7.32 4.27
N GLU A 89 -2.41 -6.00 4.15
CA GLU A 89 -1.54 -5.00 4.79
C GLU A 89 -0.06 -5.20 4.41
N PHE A 90 0.24 -5.67 3.20
CA PHE A 90 1.60 -6.09 2.81
C PHE A 90 2.22 -5.27 1.67
N ASP A 91 1.42 -4.39 1.07
CA ASP A 91 1.82 -3.44 0.06
C ASP A 91 2.73 -2.34 0.64
N CYS A 92 3.59 -1.78 -0.22
CA CYS A 92 4.51 -0.72 0.13
C CYS A 92 3.80 0.58 0.55
N VAL A 93 4.48 1.41 1.33
CA VAL A 93 3.91 2.60 1.96
C VAL A 93 4.90 3.76 1.94
N HIS A 94 4.42 4.97 1.69
CA HIS A 94 5.18 6.19 1.95
C HIS A 94 4.88 6.67 3.37
N GLU A 95 5.80 6.42 4.30
CA GLU A 95 5.58 6.58 5.75
C GLU A 95 5.16 7.99 6.14
N VAL A 96 5.92 9.00 5.72
CA VAL A 96 5.66 10.42 6.07
C VAL A 96 4.33 10.93 5.50
N ALA A 97 3.91 10.40 4.35
CA ALA A 97 2.65 10.77 3.72
C ALA A 97 1.47 9.95 4.28
N VAL A 98 1.77 8.91 5.07
CA VAL A 98 0.84 7.88 5.55
C VAL A 98 -0.04 7.37 4.41
N LEU A 99 0.61 6.99 3.30
CA LEU A 99 -0.05 6.69 2.04
C LEU A 99 0.45 5.37 1.44
N HIS A 100 -0.48 4.59 0.90
CA HIS A 100 -0.21 3.38 0.11
C HIS A 100 -0.49 3.66 -1.37
N PRO A 101 0.47 4.27 -2.11
CA PRO A 101 0.16 4.79 -3.43
C PRO A 101 0.00 3.67 -4.48
N LEU A 102 0.79 2.60 -4.40
CA LEU A 102 0.86 1.61 -5.47
C LEU A 102 -0.41 0.74 -5.58
N ALA A 103 -1.13 0.52 -4.49
CA ALA A 103 -2.32 -0.34 -4.50
C ALA A 103 -3.44 0.20 -5.40
N THR A 104 -3.73 1.49 -5.31
CA THR A 104 -4.71 2.14 -6.18
C THR A 104 -4.14 2.34 -7.60
N ILE A 105 -2.94 2.93 -7.69
CA ILE A 105 -2.34 3.35 -8.97
C ILE A 105 -2.09 2.17 -9.89
N LEU A 106 -1.44 1.11 -9.38
CA LEU A 106 -1.11 -0.04 -10.22
C LEU A 106 -2.38 -0.74 -10.71
N ALA A 107 -3.37 -0.94 -9.85
CA ALA A 107 -4.63 -1.57 -10.23
C ALA A 107 -5.37 -0.79 -11.33
N ALA A 108 -5.45 0.54 -11.21
CA ALA A 108 -6.06 1.40 -12.22
C ALA A 108 -5.27 1.37 -13.55
N MET A 109 -3.94 1.51 -13.49
CA MET A 109 -3.08 1.45 -14.67
C MET A 109 -3.15 0.11 -15.39
N MET A 110 -3.20 -1.00 -14.65
CA MET A 110 -3.32 -2.34 -15.22
C MET A 110 -4.62 -2.48 -16.02
N ALA A 111 -5.74 -2.06 -15.42
CA ALA A 111 -7.03 -2.08 -16.08
C ALA A 111 -7.08 -1.15 -17.30
N ASP A 112 -6.52 0.05 -17.18
CA ASP A 112 -6.48 1.01 -18.28
C ASP A 112 -5.62 0.52 -19.45
N THR A 113 -4.43 -0.01 -19.17
CA THR A 113 -3.50 -0.57 -20.17
C THR A 113 -4.16 -1.67 -20.99
N ALA A 114 -4.94 -2.55 -20.34
CA ALA A 114 -5.59 -3.66 -21.02
C ALA A 114 -6.66 -3.24 -22.05
N ARG A 115 -7.21 -2.03 -21.94
CA ARG A 115 -8.20 -1.47 -22.88
C ARG A 115 -7.63 -0.45 -23.85
N GLN A 116 -6.31 -0.23 -23.87
CA GLN A 116 -5.70 0.70 -24.82
C GLN A 116 -5.59 0.06 -26.23
N PRO A 117 -5.83 0.83 -27.29
CA PRO A 117 -5.77 0.31 -28.66
C PRO A 117 -4.33 0.06 -29.14
N LEU A 118 -3.34 0.71 -28.52
CA LEU A 118 -1.92 0.59 -28.84
C LEU A 118 -1.17 -0.06 -27.68
N PRO A 119 -0.11 -0.84 -27.95
CA PRO A 119 0.74 -1.39 -26.91
C PRO A 119 1.34 -0.30 -26.02
N VAL A 120 1.29 -0.53 -24.71
CA VAL A 120 1.97 0.30 -23.72
C VAL A 120 3.34 -0.30 -23.44
N THR A 121 4.41 0.43 -23.75
CA THR A 121 5.78 -0.01 -23.45
C THR A 121 6.06 0.05 -21.95
N GLY A 122 6.98 -0.77 -21.46
CA GLY A 122 7.35 -0.76 -20.04
C GLY A 122 8.01 0.54 -19.59
N ALA A 123 8.73 1.23 -20.49
CA ALA A 123 9.21 2.60 -20.23
C ALA A 123 8.05 3.59 -20.00
N ALA A 124 7.03 3.58 -20.87
CA ALA A 124 5.86 4.45 -20.70
C ALA A 124 5.08 4.12 -19.42
N PHE A 125 4.94 2.84 -19.11
CA PHE A 125 4.30 2.36 -17.88
C PHE A 125 5.07 2.77 -16.63
N GLY A 126 6.39 2.57 -16.60
CA GLY A 126 7.22 2.94 -15.47
C GLY A 126 7.22 4.44 -15.18
N ALA A 127 7.24 5.27 -16.23
CA ALA A 127 7.18 6.71 -16.09
C ALA A 127 5.79 7.21 -15.64
N ALA A 128 4.71 6.55 -16.05
CA ALA A 128 3.37 6.79 -15.53
C ALA A 128 3.21 6.40 -14.05
N LEU A 129 3.81 5.28 -13.65
CA LEU A 129 3.79 4.87 -12.27
C LEU A 129 4.50 5.90 -11.38
N ALA A 130 5.69 6.36 -11.78
CA ALA A 130 6.42 7.41 -11.08
C ALA A 130 5.62 8.72 -10.98
N ALA A 131 5.01 9.18 -12.09
CA ALA A 131 4.18 10.37 -12.11
C ALA A 131 2.97 10.27 -11.16
N GLY A 132 2.25 9.13 -11.18
CA GLY A 132 1.11 8.90 -10.29
C GLY A 132 1.51 8.91 -8.81
N VAL A 133 2.64 8.27 -8.48
CA VAL A 133 3.17 8.24 -7.11
C VAL A 133 3.55 9.63 -6.65
N ASP A 134 4.21 10.44 -7.49
CA ASP A 134 4.53 11.83 -7.16
C ASP A 134 3.30 12.64 -6.78
N ILE A 135 2.22 12.54 -7.56
CA ILE A 135 0.99 13.30 -7.29
C ILE A 135 0.34 12.83 -5.98
N ALA A 136 0.10 11.52 -5.83
CA ALA A 136 -0.58 11.00 -4.64
C ALA A 136 0.23 11.27 -3.36
N VAL A 137 1.54 11.03 -3.38
CA VAL A 137 2.42 11.27 -2.22
C VAL A 137 2.53 12.76 -1.92
N THR A 138 2.62 13.63 -2.94
CA THR A 138 2.65 15.09 -2.72
C THR A 138 1.40 15.57 -1.99
N LEU A 139 0.22 15.05 -2.32
CA LEU A 139 -1.02 15.35 -1.60
C LEU A 139 -0.99 14.84 -0.16
N GLY A 140 -0.43 13.64 0.09
CA GLY A 140 -0.26 13.11 1.44
C GLY A 140 0.73 13.90 2.30
N LEU A 141 1.86 14.34 1.72
CA LEU A 141 2.88 15.16 2.39
C LEU A 141 2.39 16.58 2.70
N ALA A 142 1.43 17.08 1.93
CA ALA A 142 0.84 18.40 2.16
C ALA A 142 0.08 18.43 3.48
N ALA A 143 -0.52 17.31 3.92
CA ALA A 143 -1.26 17.25 5.18
C ALA A 143 -0.34 17.39 6.40
N LYS A 144 -0.72 18.25 7.35
CA LYS A 144 0.02 18.50 8.60
C LYS A 144 -0.73 18.02 9.85
N THR A 145 -1.80 17.27 9.65
CA THR A 145 -2.71 16.84 10.72
C THR A 145 -2.90 15.32 10.76
N PRO A 146 -3.28 14.76 11.93
CA PRO A 146 -3.61 13.33 12.04
C PRO A 146 -4.71 12.90 11.07
N LEU A 147 -4.67 11.62 10.65
CA LEU A 147 -5.67 11.04 9.75
C LEU A 147 -7.09 11.12 10.31
N LYS A 148 -8.01 11.63 9.49
CA LYS A 148 -9.47 11.50 9.65
C LYS A 148 -10.10 10.68 8.52
N PHE A 149 -9.62 10.93 7.30
CA PHE A 149 -9.95 10.20 6.09
C PHE A 149 -8.82 9.25 5.69
N PHE A 150 -9.17 8.19 4.97
CA PHE A 150 -8.19 7.17 4.57
C PHE A 150 -7.44 7.61 3.31
N ARG A 151 -6.32 8.33 3.51
CA ARG A 151 -5.46 8.88 2.45
C ARG A 151 -5.11 7.91 1.31
N PRO A 152 -4.83 6.60 1.56
CA PRO A 152 -4.63 5.63 0.49
C PRO A 152 -5.71 5.63 -0.59
N ALA A 153 -6.97 5.86 -0.21
CA ALA A 153 -8.08 6.01 -1.14
C ALA A 153 -8.21 7.46 -1.62
N THR A 154 -8.29 8.43 -0.70
CA THR A 154 -8.69 9.81 -1.02
C THR A 154 -7.62 10.60 -1.78
N ALA A 155 -6.33 10.39 -1.51
CA ALA A 155 -5.23 10.95 -2.30
C ALA A 155 -4.84 10.03 -3.46
N GLY A 156 -4.96 8.71 -3.27
CA GLY A 156 -4.58 7.70 -4.26
C GLY A 156 -5.34 7.83 -5.60
N ILE A 157 -6.62 8.22 -5.55
CA ILE A 157 -7.44 8.44 -6.76
C ILE A 157 -6.83 9.48 -7.71
N PHE A 158 -6.20 10.54 -7.20
CA PHE A 158 -5.53 11.55 -8.02
C PHE A 158 -4.24 11.01 -8.65
N GLY A 159 -3.50 10.17 -7.93
CA GLY A 159 -2.35 9.45 -8.50
C GLY A 159 -2.76 8.52 -9.64
N CYS A 160 -3.91 7.84 -9.53
CA CYS A 160 -4.44 6.98 -10.58
C CYS A 160 -4.74 7.80 -11.85
N VAL A 161 -5.47 8.92 -11.71
CA VAL A 161 -5.77 9.81 -12.83
C VAL A 161 -4.50 10.35 -13.47
N ALA A 162 -3.54 10.83 -12.68
CA ALA A 162 -2.28 11.36 -13.19
C ALA A 162 -1.49 10.33 -14.02
N ALA A 163 -1.39 9.09 -13.51
CA ALA A 163 -0.71 8.01 -14.19
C ALA A 163 -1.40 7.63 -15.51
N MET A 164 -2.73 7.44 -15.49
CA MET A 164 -3.49 7.07 -16.69
C MET A 164 -3.55 8.20 -17.73
N ALA A 165 -3.69 9.46 -17.30
CA ALA A 165 -3.64 10.62 -18.18
C ALA A 165 -2.32 10.69 -18.95
N ARG A 166 -1.20 10.41 -18.27
CA ARG A 166 0.10 10.33 -18.91
C ARG A 166 0.21 9.12 -19.85
N LEU A 167 -0.25 7.94 -19.46
CA LEU A 167 -0.27 6.77 -20.35
C LEU A 167 -1.01 7.06 -21.66
N ARG A 168 -2.16 7.74 -21.54
CA ARG A 168 -3.01 8.12 -22.67
C ARG A 168 -2.54 9.37 -23.42
N ARG A 169 -1.50 10.05 -22.93
CA ARG A 169 -0.97 11.31 -23.48
C ARG A 169 -2.07 12.37 -23.63
N LEU A 170 -2.91 12.50 -22.60
CA LEU A 170 -3.94 13.53 -22.55
C LEU A 170 -3.31 14.93 -22.49
N ASP A 171 -4.08 15.95 -22.82
CA ASP A 171 -3.71 17.33 -22.57
C ASP A 171 -3.96 17.76 -21.11
N VAL A 172 -3.44 18.93 -20.76
CA VAL A 172 -3.51 19.49 -19.40
C VAL A 172 -4.95 19.74 -18.97
N ASP A 173 -5.80 20.22 -19.88
CA ASP A 173 -7.17 20.64 -19.56
C ASP A 173 -8.04 19.42 -19.27
N THR A 174 -7.97 18.40 -20.14
CA THR A 174 -8.64 17.10 -19.94
C THR A 174 -8.15 16.42 -18.65
N THR A 175 -6.86 16.53 -18.34
CA THR A 175 -6.31 15.98 -17.08
C THR A 175 -6.85 16.74 -15.86
N CYS A 176 -7.01 18.07 -15.95
CA CYS A 176 -7.60 18.86 -14.88
C CYS A 176 -9.09 18.54 -14.68
N ASP A 177 -9.84 18.33 -15.77
CA ASP A 177 -11.24 17.87 -15.71
C ASP A 177 -11.33 16.49 -15.03
N ALA A 178 -10.42 15.57 -15.37
CA ALA A 178 -10.34 14.26 -14.72
C ALA A 178 -10.03 14.37 -13.22
N PHE A 179 -9.14 15.28 -12.79
CA PHE A 179 -8.96 15.59 -11.37
C PHE A 179 -10.23 16.16 -10.72
N GLY A 180 -10.99 16.97 -11.46
CA GLY A 180 -12.30 17.47 -11.04
C GLY A 180 -13.29 16.34 -10.74
N HIS A 181 -13.41 15.37 -11.64
CA HIS A 181 -14.26 14.19 -11.43
C HIS A 181 -13.71 13.28 -10.33
N ALA A 182 -12.38 13.15 -10.20
CA ALA A 182 -11.77 12.40 -9.12
C ALA A 182 -12.12 12.98 -7.75
N LEU A 183 -12.15 14.31 -7.60
CA LEU A 183 -12.61 14.95 -6.36
C LEU A 183 -14.06 14.55 -6.03
N ALA A 184 -14.94 14.50 -7.04
CA ALA A 184 -16.35 14.14 -6.83
C ALA A 184 -16.54 12.68 -6.37
N PHE A 185 -15.59 11.80 -6.69
CA PHE A 185 -15.61 10.39 -6.27
C PHE A 185 -14.70 10.08 -5.08
N ALA A 186 -13.88 11.04 -4.62
CA ALA A 186 -13.00 10.86 -3.49
C ALA A 186 -13.82 10.56 -2.23
N SER A 187 -13.55 9.42 -1.59
CA SER A 187 -14.27 9.00 -0.40
C SER A 187 -13.38 8.12 0.49
N GLY A 188 -13.75 8.04 1.77
CA GLY A 188 -13.14 7.12 2.71
C GLY A 188 -13.29 7.57 4.17
N THR A 189 -13.02 6.70 5.13
CA THR A 189 -13.07 6.98 6.57
C THR A 189 -12.06 6.11 7.31
N MET A 190 -11.61 6.58 8.47
CA MET A 190 -10.76 5.78 9.37
C MET A 190 -11.54 4.78 10.24
N GLN A 191 -12.87 4.70 10.15
CA GLN A 191 -13.67 3.83 11.03
C GLN A 191 -13.34 2.35 10.85
N ALA A 192 -13.20 1.90 9.60
CA ALA A 192 -12.81 0.51 9.30
C ALA A 192 -11.44 0.15 9.90
N HIS A 193 -10.53 1.12 10.05
CA HIS A 193 -9.24 0.90 10.69
C HIS A 193 -9.39 0.66 12.20
N VAL A 194 -10.19 1.48 12.89
CA VAL A 194 -10.49 1.35 14.32
C VAL A 194 -11.07 -0.04 14.61
N GLU A 195 -12.00 -0.48 13.77
CA GLU A 195 -12.70 -1.76 13.94
C GLU A 195 -11.94 -2.97 13.38
N GLY A 196 -10.86 -2.76 12.61
CA GLY A 196 -10.12 -3.84 11.94
C GLY A 196 -10.96 -4.59 10.91
N LYS A 197 -11.74 -3.85 10.10
CA LYS A 197 -12.70 -4.40 9.14
C LYS A 197 -12.17 -4.35 7.70
N PRO A 198 -12.67 -5.21 6.78
CA PRO A 198 -12.28 -5.21 5.37
C PRO A 198 -12.65 -3.92 4.62
N GLY A 199 -13.28 -2.94 5.28
CA GLY A 199 -13.54 -1.63 4.70
C GLY A 199 -12.28 -0.88 4.26
N LEU A 200 -11.10 -1.14 4.84
CA LEU A 200 -9.85 -0.49 4.41
C LEU A 200 -9.49 -0.82 2.94
N PRO A 201 -9.27 -2.08 2.55
CA PRO A 201 -8.98 -2.42 1.16
C PRO A 201 -10.16 -2.16 0.20
N ILE A 202 -11.41 -2.15 0.69
CA ILE A 202 -12.57 -1.79 -0.15
C ILE A 202 -12.52 -0.32 -0.59
N GLN A 203 -12.07 0.60 0.27
CA GLN A 203 -11.94 2.01 -0.10
C GLN A 203 -10.83 2.24 -1.13
N VAL A 204 -9.72 1.49 -1.03
CA VAL A 204 -8.64 1.46 -2.03
C VAL A 204 -9.17 0.91 -3.37
N ALA A 205 -9.93 -0.19 -3.31
CA ALA A 205 -10.57 -0.79 -4.47
C ALA A 205 -11.52 0.18 -5.19
N HIS A 206 -12.35 0.88 -4.43
CA HIS A 206 -13.27 1.87 -4.97
C HIS A 206 -12.54 3.06 -5.60
N ALA A 207 -11.48 3.57 -4.98
CA ALA A 207 -10.67 4.66 -5.54
C ALA A 207 -10.06 4.29 -6.90
N ALA A 208 -9.50 3.07 -7.03
CA ALA A 208 -8.98 2.59 -8.31
C ALA A 208 -10.08 2.49 -9.39
N GLN A 209 -11.23 1.89 -9.05
CA GLN A 209 -12.39 1.79 -9.93
C GLN A 209 -12.91 3.18 -10.37
N ALA A 210 -13.12 4.09 -9.42
CA ALA A 210 -13.68 5.41 -9.67
C ALA A 210 -12.73 6.30 -10.49
N SER A 211 -11.41 6.09 -10.40
CA SER A 211 -10.44 6.83 -11.21
C SER A 211 -10.60 6.59 -12.72
N LEU A 212 -10.97 5.37 -13.12
CA LEU A 212 -11.26 5.05 -14.53
C LEU A 212 -12.50 5.80 -15.00
N MET A 213 -13.54 5.84 -14.17
CA MET A 213 -14.76 6.60 -14.46
C MET A 213 -14.46 8.10 -14.58
N ALA A 214 -13.66 8.67 -13.66
CA ALA A 214 -13.26 10.07 -13.70
C ALA A 214 -12.51 10.43 -14.99
N LEU A 215 -11.59 9.56 -15.42
CA LEU A 215 -10.84 9.74 -16.65
C LEU A 215 -11.75 9.63 -17.89
N ASP A 216 -12.65 8.64 -17.92
CA ASP A 216 -13.56 8.41 -19.03
C ASP A 216 -14.54 9.58 -19.24
N LEU A 217 -15.05 10.16 -18.15
CA LEU A 217 -15.91 11.36 -18.20
C LEU A 217 -15.16 12.56 -18.81
N ALA A 218 -13.92 12.80 -18.37
CA ALA A 218 -13.11 13.89 -18.91
C ALA A 218 -12.77 13.67 -20.39
N MET A 219 -12.38 12.45 -20.78
CA MET A 219 -12.10 12.11 -22.18
C MET A 219 -13.34 12.20 -23.09
N ALA A 220 -14.54 12.07 -22.53
CA ALA A 220 -15.80 12.32 -23.22
C ALA A 220 -16.13 13.83 -23.38
N GLY A 221 -15.27 14.71 -22.87
CA GLY A 221 -15.45 16.17 -22.95
C GLY A 221 -16.37 16.75 -21.88
N ILE A 222 -16.64 16.01 -20.79
CA ILE A 222 -17.45 16.51 -19.68
C ILE A 222 -16.54 17.33 -18.74
N PRO A 223 -16.79 18.64 -18.56
CA PRO A 223 -15.95 19.48 -17.71
C PRO A 223 -15.98 19.05 -16.25
N GLY A 224 -14.83 19.10 -15.59
CA GLY A 224 -14.67 18.82 -14.17
C GLY A 224 -14.52 20.10 -13.33
N THR A 225 -14.58 19.95 -12.01
CA THR A 225 -14.35 21.06 -11.09
C THR A 225 -12.90 21.56 -11.16
N ALA A 226 -12.70 22.81 -11.57
CA ALA A 226 -11.37 23.41 -11.78
C ALA A 226 -10.52 23.52 -10.50
N GLY A 227 -11.14 23.81 -9.35
CA GLY A 227 -10.48 23.95 -8.05
C GLY A 227 -10.32 22.63 -7.30
N SER A 228 -10.03 21.54 -7.99
CA SER A 228 -10.12 20.17 -7.45
C SER A 228 -9.15 19.85 -6.31
N ILE A 229 -8.02 20.54 -6.23
CA ILE A 229 -6.99 20.31 -5.20
C ILE A 229 -7.00 21.40 -4.12
N ASP A 230 -6.82 22.65 -4.53
CA ASP A 230 -6.55 23.82 -3.68
C ASP A 230 -7.69 24.85 -3.67
N GLY A 231 -8.84 24.54 -4.28
CA GLY A 231 -10.03 25.37 -4.23
C GLY A 231 -10.70 25.37 -2.84
N PRO A 232 -11.69 26.26 -2.60
CA PRO A 232 -12.37 26.38 -1.30
C PRO A 232 -13.11 25.10 -0.87
N PHE A 233 -13.50 24.27 -1.84
CA PHE A 233 -14.07 22.93 -1.62
C PHE A 233 -13.23 21.86 -2.33
N GLY A 234 -11.94 22.12 -2.54
CA GLY A 234 -10.99 21.18 -3.12
C GLY A 234 -10.59 20.08 -2.14
N TYR A 235 -9.83 19.10 -2.62
CA TYR A 235 -9.36 17.96 -1.83
C TYR A 235 -8.75 18.38 -0.48
N LEU A 236 -7.80 19.32 -0.50
CA LEU A 236 -7.09 19.71 0.72
C LEU A 236 -8.00 20.39 1.74
N ALA A 237 -8.93 21.23 1.28
CA ALA A 237 -9.88 21.92 2.15
C ALA A 237 -10.93 20.97 2.76
N MET A 238 -11.32 19.93 2.03
CA MET A 238 -12.38 19.01 2.45
C MET A 238 -11.87 17.86 3.33
N PHE A 239 -10.68 17.33 3.04
CA PHE A 239 -10.17 16.10 3.66
C PHE A 239 -9.10 16.35 4.74
N GLU A 240 -8.49 17.53 4.76
CA GLU A 240 -7.42 17.87 5.69
C GLU A 240 -7.76 19.17 6.45
N THR A 241 -7.25 19.30 7.68
CA THR A 241 -7.53 20.49 8.52
C THR A 241 -6.38 21.49 8.56
N ALA A 242 -5.17 21.08 8.21
CA ALA A 242 -4.03 21.97 8.01
C ALA A 242 -3.12 21.39 6.94
N THR A 243 -2.69 22.22 5.99
CA THR A 243 -1.94 21.80 4.82
C THR A 243 -0.85 22.78 4.42
N ASP A 244 0.23 22.28 3.85
CA ASP A 244 1.29 23.08 3.24
C ASP A 244 1.72 22.48 1.89
N LEU A 245 1.03 22.88 0.83
CA LEU A 245 1.21 22.37 -0.53
C LEU A 245 2.27 23.14 -1.36
N PRO A 246 2.36 24.49 -1.33
CA PRO A 246 3.22 25.23 -2.27
C PRO A 246 4.70 24.81 -2.29
N PRO A 247 5.37 24.54 -1.15
CA PRO A 247 6.75 24.07 -1.15
C PRO A 247 6.91 22.73 -1.87
N LEU A 248 5.91 21.84 -1.77
CA LEU A 248 5.94 20.51 -2.38
C LEU A 248 5.75 20.57 -3.90
N LEU A 249 4.87 21.45 -4.38
CA LEU A 249 4.69 21.68 -5.84
C LEU A 249 5.98 22.16 -6.50
N ASN A 250 6.77 22.99 -5.82
CA ASN A 250 8.06 23.50 -6.30
C ASN A 250 9.16 22.42 -6.40
N ARG A 251 8.91 21.24 -5.82
CA ARG A 251 9.81 20.08 -5.82
C ARG A 251 9.39 18.99 -6.80
N LEU A 252 8.22 19.07 -7.44
CA LEU A 252 7.84 18.14 -8.50
C LEU A 252 8.90 18.13 -9.63
N GLY A 253 9.29 16.92 -10.05
CA GLY A 253 10.36 16.71 -11.04
C GLY A 253 11.78 16.87 -10.50
N LYS A 254 11.95 17.23 -9.23
CA LYS A 254 13.25 17.29 -8.52
C LYS A 254 13.35 16.17 -7.50
N ASP A 255 12.31 16.00 -6.70
CA ASP A 255 12.14 14.87 -5.79
C ASP A 255 11.26 13.83 -6.47
N TRP A 256 11.67 12.57 -6.42
CA TRP A 256 10.91 11.46 -6.97
C TRP A 256 10.39 10.61 -5.82
N ARG A 257 9.09 10.76 -5.53
CA ARG A 257 8.45 10.22 -4.34
C ARG A 257 8.44 8.70 -4.30
N ILE A 258 8.54 8.05 -5.46
CA ILE A 258 8.66 6.59 -5.53
C ILE A 258 9.95 6.07 -4.89
N ALA A 259 11.05 6.83 -4.92
CA ALA A 259 12.31 6.47 -4.26
C ALA A 259 12.26 6.65 -2.72
N GLU A 260 11.24 7.31 -2.21
CA GLU A 260 11.00 7.55 -0.79
C GLU A 260 10.02 6.52 -0.18
N VAL A 261 9.47 5.63 -1.00
CA VAL A 261 8.55 4.57 -0.57
C VAL A 261 9.30 3.52 0.25
N SER A 262 8.64 3.04 1.30
CA SER A 262 9.12 1.98 2.17
C SER A 262 8.53 0.63 1.78
N HIS A 263 9.38 -0.39 1.76
CA HIS A 263 9.03 -1.77 1.57
C HIS A 263 8.53 -2.39 2.88
N LYS A 264 7.42 -3.12 2.86
CA LYS A 264 6.93 -3.88 4.02
C LYS A 264 7.54 -5.29 4.05
N PRO A 265 8.43 -5.63 5.02
CA PRO A 265 8.94 -7.00 5.18
C PRO A 265 7.92 -7.97 5.79
N PHE A 266 6.93 -7.47 6.53
CA PHE A 266 5.89 -8.27 7.19
C PHE A 266 4.50 -7.90 6.68
N PRO A 267 3.57 -8.88 6.52
CA PRO A 267 2.21 -8.64 6.05
C PRO A 267 1.30 -8.10 7.17
N THR A 268 1.64 -6.93 7.67
CA THR A 268 1.00 -6.27 8.82
C THR A 268 0.96 -4.76 8.61
N GLY A 269 0.14 -4.05 9.40
CA GLY A 269 0.18 -2.60 9.45
C GLY A 269 1.62 -2.11 9.71
N ARG A 270 2.07 -1.09 8.97
CA ARG A 270 3.47 -0.61 9.02
C ARG A 270 3.93 -0.25 10.42
N ALA A 271 3.02 0.27 11.24
CA ALA A 271 3.28 0.68 12.61
C ALA A 271 3.73 -0.46 13.54
N ALA A 272 3.43 -1.73 13.21
CA ALA A 272 3.89 -2.87 13.99
C ALA A 272 5.34 -3.29 13.69
N HIS A 273 5.95 -2.80 12.59
CA HIS A 273 7.19 -3.35 12.06
C HIS A 273 8.38 -3.10 12.98
N GLY A 274 8.48 -1.89 13.55
CA GLY A 274 9.51 -1.56 14.54
C GLY A 274 9.44 -2.48 15.75
N GLY A 275 8.24 -2.72 16.29
CA GLY A 275 8.04 -3.65 17.39
C GLY A 275 8.40 -5.11 17.04
N ILE A 276 8.12 -5.56 15.82
CA ILE A 276 8.51 -6.90 15.33
C ILE A 276 10.04 -7.03 15.30
N VAL A 277 10.73 -6.04 14.72
CA VAL A 277 12.20 -6.03 14.64
C VAL A 277 12.82 -5.92 16.04
N ALA A 278 12.23 -5.13 16.93
CA ALA A 278 12.70 -5.01 18.31
C ALA A 278 12.59 -6.35 19.05
N LEU A 279 11.47 -7.07 18.90
CA LEU A 279 11.32 -8.42 19.43
C LEU A 279 12.34 -9.39 18.83
N GLN A 280 12.56 -9.38 17.52
CA GLN A 280 13.59 -10.21 16.88
C GLN A 280 14.99 -9.93 17.45
N THR A 281 15.32 -8.67 17.72
CA THR A 281 16.57 -8.27 18.38
C THR A 281 16.64 -8.78 19.82
N LEU A 282 15.58 -8.62 20.61
CA LEU A 282 15.51 -9.17 21.97
C LEU A 282 15.66 -10.70 22.00
N MET A 283 15.03 -11.41 21.06
CA MET A 283 15.15 -12.86 20.94
C MET A 283 16.59 -13.27 20.62
N ARG A 284 17.23 -12.62 19.66
CA ARG A 284 18.59 -12.92 19.20
C ARG A 284 19.65 -12.59 20.25
N ASP A 285 19.56 -11.40 20.85
CA ASP A 285 20.66 -10.83 21.64
C ASP A 285 20.50 -11.12 23.15
N HIS A 286 19.28 -11.39 23.61
CA HIS A 286 18.97 -11.60 25.03
C HIS A 286 18.25 -12.92 25.33
N GLY A 287 17.94 -13.73 24.31
CA GLY A 287 17.28 -15.03 24.48
C GLY A 287 15.83 -14.93 24.95
N VAL A 288 15.16 -13.79 24.71
CA VAL A 288 13.73 -13.63 25.00
C VAL A 288 12.92 -14.63 24.17
N ASN A 289 11.95 -15.30 24.77
CA ASN A 289 11.09 -16.27 24.12
C ASN A 289 9.74 -16.40 24.85
N ALA A 290 8.83 -17.18 24.28
CA ALA A 290 7.48 -17.36 24.83
C ALA A 290 7.46 -17.91 26.28
N ALA A 291 8.44 -18.71 26.68
CA ALA A 291 8.47 -19.36 27.99
C ALA A 291 9.02 -18.45 29.09
N ASN A 292 9.94 -17.53 28.77
CA ASN A 292 10.59 -16.66 29.75
C ASN A 292 10.07 -15.21 29.75
N LEU A 293 9.14 -14.84 28.87
CA LEU A 293 8.57 -13.50 28.85
C LEU A 293 7.50 -13.34 29.94
N GLU A 294 7.74 -12.44 30.90
CA GLU A 294 6.74 -12.01 31.87
C GLU A 294 5.88 -10.87 31.29
N SER A 295 6.50 -9.83 30.76
CA SER A 295 5.80 -8.74 30.06
C SER A 295 6.67 -8.04 29.02
N LEU A 296 6.03 -7.45 28.00
CA LEU A 296 6.66 -6.59 26.99
C LEU A 296 5.92 -5.26 26.89
N THR A 297 6.63 -4.16 26.98
CA THR A 297 6.13 -2.82 26.65
C THR A 297 6.87 -2.29 25.43
N TYR A 298 6.15 -1.93 24.37
CA TYR A 298 6.69 -1.20 23.23
C TYR A 298 6.25 0.27 23.30
N THR A 299 7.20 1.14 23.64
CA THR A 299 6.99 2.60 23.72
C THR A 299 7.40 3.23 22.39
N ALA A 300 6.51 3.99 21.75
CA ALA A 300 6.71 4.53 20.40
C ALA A 300 5.82 5.77 20.14
N PRO A 301 6.03 6.51 19.03
CA PRO A 301 5.20 7.66 18.64
C PRO A 301 3.69 7.42 18.75
N PRO A 302 2.89 8.45 19.07
CA PRO A 302 1.43 8.32 19.26
C PRO A 302 0.70 7.67 18.08
N LEU A 303 1.18 7.88 16.85
CA LEU A 303 0.63 7.23 15.66
C LEU A 303 0.71 5.70 15.75
N ILE A 304 1.81 5.15 16.23
CA ILE A 304 2.00 3.70 16.35
C ILE A 304 1.01 3.11 17.35
N GLN A 305 0.89 3.71 18.54
CA GLN A 305 -0.09 3.26 19.53
C GLN A 305 -1.52 3.32 18.98
N ARG A 306 -1.88 4.41 18.30
CA ARG A 306 -3.19 4.58 17.67
C ARG A 306 -3.49 3.51 16.62
N LEU A 307 -2.49 3.13 15.82
CA LEU A 307 -2.72 2.21 14.70
C LEU A 307 -2.68 0.74 15.11
N VAL A 308 -1.75 0.36 15.99
CA VAL A 308 -1.49 -1.05 16.32
C VAL A 308 -1.56 -1.43 17.79
N GLY A 309 -1.71 -0.46 18.69
CA GLY A 309 -1.87 -0.67 20.14
C GLY A 309 -3.29 -1.07 20.56
N ARG A 310 -4.05 -1.72 19.67
CA ARG A 310 -5.43 -2.15 19.93
C ARG A 310 -5.48 -3.31 20.93
N PRO A 311 -6.50 -3.37 21.81
CA PRO A 311 -6.63 -4.45 22.78
C PRO A 311 -6.87 -5.79 22.09
N LEU A 312 -6.42 -6.88 22.69
CA LEU A 312 -6.87 -8.20 22.27
C LEU A 312 -8.37 -8.35 22.53
N PRO A 313 -9.14 -8.99 21.62
CA PRO A 313 -10.50 -9.39 21.92
C PRO A 313 -10.58 -10.27 23.16
N ALA A 314 -11.72 -10.23 23.87
CA ALA A 314 -11.92 -10.96 25.13
C ALA A 314 -11.70 -12.48 25.00
N TYR A 315 -11.91 -13.04 23.82
CA TYR A 315 -11.68 -14.45 23.51
C TYR A 315 -11.02 -14.61 22.13
N PRO A 316 -10.15 -15.63 21.93
CA PRO A 316 -9.40 -15.81 20.69
C PRO A 316 -10.28 -15.87 19.42
N ALA A 317 -11.42 -16.55 19.50
CA ALA A 317 -12.32 -16.74 18.35
C ALA A 317 -12.97 -15.44 17.82
N ALA A 318 -12.89 -14.31 18.54
CA ALA A 318 -13.32 -13.01 18.02
C ALA A 318 -12.25 -12.31 17.16
N LEU A 319 -11.01 -12.82 17.16
CA LEU A 319 -9.91 -12.20 16.44
C LEU A 319 -10.00 -12.54 14.94
N THR A 320 -10.26 -11.53 14.12
CA THR A 320 -10.25 -11.67 12.66
C THR A 320 -8.84 -11.41 12.11
N ALA A 321 -8.53 -11.96 10.94
CA ALA A 321 -7.26 -11.71 10.26
C ALA A 321 -6.97 -10.21 10.06
N ASN A 322 -7.98 -9.41 9.66
CA ASN A 322 -7.82 -7.97 9.46
C ASN A 322 -7.50 -7.23 10.77
N TYR A 323 -8.12 -7.63 11.88
CA TYR A 323 -7.81 -7.08 13.19
C TYR A 323 -6.41 -7.48 13.66
N ALA A 324 -6.04 -8.75 13.48
CA ALA A 324 -4.76 -9.32 13.87
C ALA A 324 -3.57 -8.64 13.16
N ARG A 325 -3.72 -8.32 11.86
CA ARG A 325 -2.70 -7.58 11.07
C ARG A 325 -2.36 -6.21 11.65
N LEU A 326 -3.25 -5.68 12.49
CA LEU A 326 -3.13 -4.38 13.12
C LEU A 326 -3.06 -4.48 14.66
N CYS A 327 -2.84 -5.67 15.24
CA CYS A 327 -2.76 -5.86 16.69
C CYS A 327 -1.35 -6.29 17.10
N PHE A 328 -0.52 -5.36 17.56
CA PHE A 328 0.87 -5.68 17.91
C PHE A 328 0.98 -6.70 19.04
N ALA A 329 0.03 -6.71 19.98
CA ALA A 329 0.00 -7.71 21.04
C ALA A 329 -0.07 -9.15 20.48
N TRP A 330 -0.96 -9.40 19.53
CA TRP A 330 -1.05 -10.71 18.85
C TRP A 330 0.18 -10.96 17.96
N LEU A 331 0.60 -9.96 17.18
CA LEU A 331 1.74 -10.10 16.27
C LEU A 331 3.04 -10.43 17.04
N GLY A 332 3.27 -9.79 18.19
CA GLY A 332 4.43 -10.05 19.03
C GLY A 332 4.42 -11.47 19.60
N ALA A 333 3.24 -12.02 19.94
CA ALA A 333 3.11 -13.42 20.34
C ALA A 333 3.47 -14.39 19.19
N VAL A 334 3.07 -14.07 17.96
CA VAL A 334 3.51 -14.83 16.77
C VAL A 334 5.02 -14.75 16.61
N VAL A 335 5.62 -13.55 16.73
CA VAL A 335 7.08 -13.40 16.63
C VAL A 335 7.81 -14.22 17.69
N LEU A 336 7.37 -14.21 18.94
CA LEU A 336 8.00 -14.98 20.03
C LEU A 336 7.95 -16.49 19.83
N THR A 337 6.99 -16.99 19.04
CA THR A 337 6.85 -18.43 18.74
C THR A 337 7.48 -18.84 17.42
N ARG A 338 7.55 -17.94 16.44
CA ARG A 338 7.98 -18.23 15.06
C ARG A 338 9.27 -17.53 14.64
N GLY A 339 9.73 -16.54 15.40
CA GLY A 339 10.80 -15.61 15.06
C GLY A 339 10.44 -14.57 14.01
N THR A 340 9.24 -14.61 13.42
CA THR A 340 8.78 -13.68 12.36
C THR A 340 7.26 -13.77 12.19
N VAL A 341 6.70 -12.92 11.32
CA VAL A 341 5.30 -12.98 10.87
C VAL A 341 5.26 -13.15 9.34
N GLY A 342 4.50 -14.13 8.87
CA GLY A 342 4.27 -14.41 7.45
C GLY A 342 2.79 -14.50 7.08
N LEU A 343 2.51 -14.71 5.79
CA LEU A 343 1.15 -14.73 5.25
C LEU A 343 0.26 -15.82 5.87
N SER A 344 0.83 -17.01 6.08
CA SER A 344 0.12 -18.17 6.65
C SER A 344 -0.15 -18.04 8.15
N ASP A 345 0.41 -17.03 8.83
CA ASP A 345 0.20 -16.88 10.28
C ASP A 345 -1.22 -16.40 10.61
N PHE A 346 -1.95 -15.85 9.63
CA PHE A 346 -3.32 -15.36 9.76
C PHE A 346 -4.40 -16.41 9.47
N ALA A 347 -4.02 -17.70 9.43
CA ALA A 347 -4.98 -18.80 9.32
C ALA A 347 -5.83 -18.92 10.59
N GLU A 348 -7.08 -19.36 10.43
CA GLU A 348 -8.06 -19.48 11.53
C GLU A 348 -7.50 -20.22 12.75
N SER A 349 -6.80 -21.34 12.52
CA SER A 349 -6.21 -22.15 13.60
C SER A 349 -5.23 -21.40 14.49
N ARG A 350 -4.54 -20.37 13.98
CA ARG A 350 -3.64 -19.51 14.76
C ARG A 350 -4.34 -18.33 15.39
N LEU A 351 -5.33 -17.76 14.70
CA LEU A 351 -6.14 -16.67 15.25
C LEU A 351 -6.90 -17.13 16.50
N SER A 352 -7.41 -18.37 16.47
CA SER A 352 -8.15 -18.98 17.57
C SER A 352 -7.27 -19.66 18.63
N ASP A 353 -5.94 -19.63 18.53
CA ASP A 353 -5.02 -20.35 19.43
C ASP A 353 -4.99 -19.70 20.84
N PRO A 354 -5.46 -20.40 21.89
CA PRO A 354 -5.47 -19.86 23.25
C PRO A 354 -4.07 -19.57 23.81
N ALA A 355 -3.03 -20.32 23.39
CA ALA A 355 -1.67 -20.11 23.87
C ALA A 355 -1.07 -18.81 23.28
N LEU A 356 -1.31 -18.55 21.99
CA LEU A 356 -0.91 -17.28 21.36
C LEU A 356 -1.66 -16.09 21.97
N HIS A 357 -2.95 -16.25 22.24
CA HIS A 357 -3.75 -15.21 22.90
C HIS A 357 -3.22 -14.91 24.31
N ALA A 358 -2.97 -15.93 25.13
CA ALA A 358 -2.42 -15.77 26.47
C ALA A 358 -1.04 -15.10 26.49
N LEU A 359 -0.18 -15.41 25.51
CA LEU A 359 1.11 -14.74 25.35
C LEU A 359 0.94 -13.28 24.93
N GLY A 360 0.01 -13.00 24.01
CA GLY A 360 -0.29 -11.66 23.55
C GLY A 360 -0.82 -10.74 24.67
N CYS A 361 -1.53 -11.29 25.66
CA CYS A 361 -1.98 -10.56 26.85
C CYS A 361 -0.82 -9.98 27.70
N ARG A 362 0.42 -10.43 27.48
CA ARG A 362 1.63 -9.92 28.15
C ARG A 362 2.28 -8.76 27.41
N ILE A 363 1.75 -8.38 26.25
CA ILE A 363 2.36 -7.41 25.33
C ILE A 363 1.45 -6.19 25.21
N LYS A 364 2.02 -4.98 25.35
CA LYS A 364 1.30 -3.73 25.14
C LYS A 364 2.12 -2.70 24.37
N VAL A 365 1.42 -1.78 23.71
CA VAL A 365 2.00 -0.59 23.05
C VAL A 365 1.60 0.64 23.83
N VAL A 366 2.55 1.52 24.11
CA VAL A 366 2.35 2.78 24.82
C VAL A 366 2.89 3.92 23.96
N ALA A 367 2.18 5.06 23.96
CA ALA A 367 2.62 6.25 23.26
C ALA A 367 3.71 6.98 24.06
N ASP A 368 4.74 7.47 23.37
CA ASP A 368 5.69 8.46 23.91
C ASP A 368 5.15 9.90 23.78
N ASP A 369 6.01 10.89 23.99
CA ASP A 369 5.72 12.32 23.88
C ASP A 369 6.11 12.95 22.53
N ASN A 370 6.34 12.14 21.48
CA ASN A 370 6.75 12.63 20.17
C ASN A 370 5.67 13.57 19.58
N PRO A 371 6.01 14.82 19.23
CA PRO A 371 5.04 15.81 18.76
C PRO A 371 4.65 15.63 17.29
N ASP A 372 5.41 14.86 16.50
CA ASP A 372 5.14 14.66 15.09
C ASP A 372 4.00 13.62 14.90
N PRO A 373 2.83 14.03 14.36
CA PRO A 373 1.69 13.13 14.18
C PRO A 373 1.90 12.04 13.11
N ALA A 374 2.99 12.11 12.33
CA ALA A 374 3.34 11.15 11.29
C ALA A 374 4.56 10.28 11.64
N ALA A 375 5.16 10.44 12.83
CA ALA A 375 6.38 9.72 13.19
C ALA A 375 6.19 8.21 13.38
N PHE A 376 7.18 7.44 12.92
CA PHE A 376 7.29 5.98 13.12
C PHE A 376 8.50 5.58 13.98
N THR A 377 9.35 6.53 14.36
CA THR A 377 10.54 6.34 15.20
C THR A 377 10.74 7.58 16.10
N PRO A 378 11.50 7.47 17.21
CA PRO A 378 12.17 6.26 17.74
C PRO A 378 11.18 5.26 18.34
N GLY A 379 11.61 4.04 18.66
CA GLY A 379 10.82 3.08 19.42
C GLY A 379 11.70 2.28 20.38
N ILE A 380 11.14 1.90 21.54
CA ILE A 380 11.86 1.13 22.56
C ILE A 380 10.98 -0.04 22.99
N ALA A 381 11.48 -1.27 22.82
CA ALA A 381 10.86 -2.46 23.40
C ALA A 381 11.60 -2.84 24.68
N GLU A 382 10.87 -2.96 25.78
CA GLU A 382 11.37 -3.42 27.07
C GLU A 382 10.67 -4.74 27.43
N ALA A 383 11.46 -5.80 27.63
CA ALA A 383 10.98 -7.09 28.11
C ALA A 383 11.42 -7.32 29.55
N VAL A 384 10.45 -7.65 30.41
CA VAL A 384 10.68 -8.22 31.73
C VAL A 384 10.61 -9.73 31.61
N LEU A 385 11.65 -10.42 32.08
CA LEU A 385 11.74 -11.87 32.06
C LEU A 385 11.34 -12.48 33.40
N THR A 386 10.92 -13.74 33.37
CA THR A 386 10.49 -14.48 34.57
C THR A 386 11.61 -14.69 35.61
N ASP A 387 12.87 -14.44 35.25
CA ASP A 387 14.02 -14.43 36.15
C ASP A 387 14.32 -13.05 36.75
N GLY A 388 13.48 -12.05 36.47
CA GLY A 388 13.60 -10.67 36.94
C GLY A 388 14.51 -9.78 36.08
N ARG A 389 15.19 -10.30 35.04
CA ARG A 389 15.97 -9.45 34.14
C ARG A 389 15.07 -8.55 33.31
N VAL A 390 15.56 -7.34 33.06
CA VAL A 390 14.95 -6.37 32.15
C VAL A 390 15.91 -6.12 31.00
N VAL A 391 15.45 -6.35 29.77
CA VAL A 391 16.25 -6.19 28.55
C VAL A 391 15.52 -5.28 27.56
N ARG A 392 16.29 -4.52 26.77
CA ARG A 392 15.75 -3.47 25.90
C ARG A 392 16.32 -3.56 24.49
N ALA A 393 15.49 -3.18 23.51
CA ALA A 393 15.90 -2.97 22.13
C ALA A 393 15.38 -1.62 21.63
N HIS A 394 16.24 -0.89 20.89
CA HIS A 394 15.94 0.41 20.30
C HIS A 394 15.70 0.29 18.79
N ILE A 395 14.79 1.12 18.28
CA ILE A 395 14.46 1.22 16.87
C ILE A 395 14.57 2.69 16.45
N ASP A 396 15.63 3.01 15.73
CA ASP A 396 15.88 4.37 15.22
C ASP A 396 15.43 4.53 13.76
N SER A 397 15.23 3.41 13.06
CA SER A 397 14.78 3.36 11.67
C SER A 397 13.98 2.08 11.41
N GLN A 398 13.02 2.16 10.50
CA GLN A 398 12.16 1.02 10.16
C GLN A 398 12.81 0.17 9.07
N LEU A 399 12.92 -1.14 9.28
CA LEU A 399 13.39 -2.08 8.26
C LEU A 399 12.52 -1.97 6.99
N GLY A 400 13.16 -1.81 5.84
CA GLY A 400 12.54 -1.57 4.54
C GLY A 400 12.23 -0.10 4.22
N SER A 401 12.52 0.83 5.13
CA SER A 401 12.49 2.28 4.80
C SER A 401 13.68 2.67 3.92
N PRO A 402 13.65 3.85 3.26
CA PRO A 402 14.81 4.36 2.54
C PRO A 402 16.10 4.44 3.38
N MET A 403 15.98 4.65 4.70
CA MET A 403 17.12 4.69 5.63
C MET A 403 17.66 3.29 5.98
N THR A 404 16.85 2.25 5.85
CA THR A 404 17.25 0.86 6.13
C THR A 404 16.59 -0.05 5.11
N PRO A 405 16.99 0.04 3.83
CA PRO A 405 16.31 -0.66 2.75
C PRO A 405 16.51 -2.18 2.88
N LEU A 406 15.55 -2.95 2.36
CA LEU A 406 15.77 -4.38 2.17
C LEU A 406 16.79 -4.60 1.04
N SER A 407 17.59 -5.66 1.15
CA SER A 407 18.43 -6.08 0.04
C SER A 407 17.59 -6.61 -1.12
N ARG A 408 18.16 -6.63 -2.33
CA ARG A 408 17.52 -7.26 -3.50
C ARG A 408 17.12 -8.71 -3.23
N GLU A 409 17.96 -9.47 -2.52
CA GLU A 409 17.64 -10.84 -2.15
C GLU A 409 16.41 -10.93 -1.24
N GLN A 410 16.27 -10.02 -0.27
CA GLN A 410 15.10 -9.95 0.60
C GLN A 410 13.84 -9.55 -0.19
N HIS A 411 13.94 -8.61 -1.14
CA HIS A 411 12.83 -8.29 -2.05
C HIS A 411 12.37 -9.52 -2.83
N LEU A 412 13.31 -10.25 -3.44
CA LEU A 412 13.00 -11.44 -4.23
C LEU A 412 12.44 -12.58 -3.37
N ARG A 413 12.93 -12.74 -2.15
CA ARG A 413 12.42 -13.72 -1.18
C ARG A 413 10.97 -13.42 -0.80
N LYS A 414 10.64 -12.14 -0.54
CA LYS A 414 9.26 -11.73 -0.29
C LYS A 414 8.38 -12.01 -1.50
N PHE A 415 8.82 -11.61 -2.70
CA PHE A 415 8.07 -11.82 -3.93
C PHE A 415 7.76 -13.31 -4.17
N ARG A 416 8.78 -14.17 -4.09
CA ARG A 416 8.59 -15.63 -4.21
C ARG A 416 7.65 -16.19 -3.15
N ALA A 417 7.79 -15.77 -1.89
CA ALA A 417 6.88 -16.19 -0.82
C ALA A 417 5.41 -15.78 -1.09
N CYS A 418 5.16 -14.65 -1.74
CA CYS A 418 3.82 -14.24 -2.14
C CYS A 418 3.24 -15.18 -3.22
N LEU A 419 4.06 -15.53 -4.22
CA LEU A 419 3.66 -16.43 -5.30
C LEU A 419 3.47 -17.87 -4.80
N ASP A 420 4.36 -18.35 -3.94
CA ASP A 420 4.22 -19.65 -3.27
C ASP A 420 2.93 -19.71 -2.46
N PHE A 421 2.63 -18.66 -1.69
CA PHE A 421 1.39 -18.56 -0.92
C PHE A 421 0.16 -18.63 -1.81
N ALA A 422 0.20 -18.04 -3.01
CA ALA A 422 -0.87 -18.09 -4.00
C ALA A 422 -0.96 -19.43 -4.76
N GLY A 423 0.10 -20.25 -4.73
CA GLY A 423 0.23 -21.45 -5.56
C GLY A 423 0.62 -21.13 -7.01
N ALA A 424 1.38 -20.04 -7.23
CA ALA A 424 1.79 -19.51 -8.53
C ALA A 424 3.33 -19.34 -8.61
N ALA A 425 4.08 -20.26 -7.98
CA ALA A 425 5.53 -20.22 -7.88
C ALA A 425 6.24 -20.21 -9.25
N ASP A 426 5.63 -20.86 -10.24
CA ASP A 426 6.09 -20.94 -11.63
C ASP A 426 6.11 -19.57 -12.35
N LEU A 427 5.31 -18.62 -11.89
CA LEU A 427 5.31 -17.25 -12.44
C LEU A 427 6.50 -16.40 -11.94
N ALA A 428 7.23 -16.84 -10.92
CA ALA A 428 8.16 -15.97 -10.20
C ALA A 428 9.32 -15.50 -11.06
N ASP A 429 10.15 -16.41 -11.56
CA ASP A 429 11.34 -16.05 -12.32
C ASP A 429 11.00 -15.34 -13.65
N PRO A 430 9.96 -15.73 -14.41
CA PRO A 430 9.54 -14.99 -15.60
C PRO A 430 9.13 -13.54 -15.31
N LEU A 431 8.41 -13.29 -14.21
CA LEU A 431 8.01 -11.93 -13.84
C LEU A 431 9.20 -11.11 -13.33
N ILE A 432 10.10 -11.70 -12.54
CA ILE A 432 11.34 -11.06 -12.11
C ILE A 432 12.15 -10.59 -13.32
N GLN A 433 12.39 -11.49 -14.29
CA GLN A 433 13.16 -11.17 -15.49
C GLN A 433 12.50 -10.08 -16.32
N ALA A 434 11.18 -10.12 -16.49
CA ALA A 434 10.46 -9.13 -17.29
C ALA A 434 10.49 -7.73 -16.64
N ILE A 435 10.38 -7.64 -15.31
CA ILE A 435 10.46 -6.37 -14.58
C ILE A 435 11.89 -5.84 -14.47
N ASP A 436 12.90 -6.71 -14.36
CA ASP A 436 14.31 -6.27 -14.37
C ASP A 436 14.67 -5.63 -15.72
N ASN A 437 14.05 -6.09 -16.80
CA ASN A 437 14.16 -5.52 -18.15
C ASN A 437 12.92 -4.69 -18.51
N LEU A 438 12.35 -3.95 -17.55
CA LEU A 438 11.09 -3.20 -17.74
C LEU A 438 11.14 -2.29 -18.96
N GLN A 439 12.23 -1.55 -19.16
CA GLN A 439 12.33 -0.60 -20.28
C GLN A 439 12.26 -1.27 -21.66
N ASP A 440 12.60 -2.56 -21.74
CA ASP A 440 12.66 -3.33 -22.98
C ASP A 440 11.33 -4.08 -23.26
N GLN A 441 10.35 -3.99 -22.35
CA GLN A 441 9.03 -4.57 -22.56
C GLN A 441 8.26 -3.76 -23.60
N ALA A 442 7.99 -4.37 -24.77
CA ALA A 442 7.26 -3.74 -25.85
C ALA A 442 5.75 -3.61 -25.57
N ASP A 443 5.19 -4.50 -24.75
CA ASP A 443 3.76 -4.54 -24.43
C ASP A 443 3.52 -5.02 -23.00
N MET A 444 3.21 -4.09 -22.10
CA MET A 444 2.89 -4.37 -20.72
C MET A 444 1.61 -5.18 -20.56
N ALA A 445 0.66 -5.14 -21.49
CA ALA A 445 -0.57 -5.93 -21.37
C ALA A 445 -0.27 -7.43 -21.32
N ARG A 446 0.76 -7.91 -22.05
CA ARG A 446 1.22 -9.32 -22.00
C ARG A 446 1.77 -9.70 -20.64
N LEU A 447 2.67 -8.86 -20.10
CA LEU A 447 3.24 -9.07 -18.77
C LEU A 447 2.14 -9.13 -17.70
N LEU A 448 1.18 -8.22 -17.77
CA LEU A 448 0.07 -8.14 -16.81
C LEU A 448 -0.92 -9.31 -16.95
N ARG A 449 -1.16 -9.82 -18.17
CA ARG A 449 -1.91 -11.07 -18.39
C ARG A 449 -1.20 -12.26 -17.77
N ARG A 450 0.12 -12.37 -17.95
CA ARG A 450 0.94 -13.41 -17.32
C ARG A 450 0.86 -13.35 -15.79
N ALA A 451 0.94 -12.16 -15.20
CA ALA A 451 0.78 -11.97 -13.75
C ALA A 451 -0.62 -12.38 -13.23
N ALA A 452 -1.63 -12.41 -14.09
CA ALA A 452 -2.95 -12.95 -13.78
C ALA A 452 -3.08 -14.46 -13.97
N GLY A 453 -2.03 -15.15 -14.41
CA GLY A 453 -2.06 -16.59 -14.73
C GLY A 453 -2.77 -16.88 -16.06
N LEU A 454 -2.86 -15.89 -16.96
CA LEU A 454 -3.42 -16.06 -18.30
C LEU A 454 -2.31 -16.34 -19.30
N SER A 455 -2.59 -17.21 -20.28
CA SER A 455 -1.75 -17.37 -21.47
C SER A 455 -1.81 -16.11 -22.37
N ASP A 456 -0.77 -15.92 -23.18
CA ASP A 456 -0.63 -14.76 -24.06
C ASP A 456 -1.76 -14.60 -25.09
#